data_AF-A0A7X9EAK7-F1
#
_entry.id   AF-A0A7X9EAK7-F1
#
_cell.length_a   1.000
_cell.length_b   1.000
_cell.length_c   1.000
_cell.angle_alpha   90.00
_cell.angle_beta   90.00
_cell.angle_gamma   90.00
#
_symmetry.space_group_name_H-M   'P 1'
#
loop_
_entity.id
_entity.type
_entity.pdbx_description
1 polymer ?
#
loop_
_entity_poly.entity_id
_entity_poly.type
_entity_poly.pdbx_seq_one_letter_code
_entity_poly.pdbx_strand_id
1 'polypeptide(L)'
;MRNLHKAYYKDYFKDIDFNYLLLGEDIKRERNENRKRKLKRELEKIEKYNETKIKSKNNTLSGNKLLSLINNPISPQEHRFSLKIAYPGLVTGVGINHEAKIEGEFKLGIHFDYTWGMPVVYGSSVKGILRAYFTEFHKRESYEFDEFDLLHDIFYGETRNIALEKEFYKKKYQKECQEECKKEFGDGWQDKWEAIWTERYENNWENRWMEEVKDNDKKRKYIPKSIYDRDIFFDAVITQTDSKGRILCSDSITPHGDNPLKNPIPLTFLKIAPGCTMEFRFKLVDTKDENGIVIFNKDDKKALFEEIIKTVGVGAKTNVGYGQFE
;
A
#
# COMPACT_ATOMS: atom_id res chain seq x y z
N MET A 1 -7.94 -24.62 15.59
CA MET A 1 -7.16 -23.50 15.03
C MET A 1 -7.67 -23.27 13.60
N ARG A 2 -8.23 -22.10 13.26
CA ARG A 2 -8.81 -21.86 11.93
C ARG A 2 -7.95 -20.84 11.19
N ASN A 3 -7.34 -21.26 10.10
CA ASN A 3 -6.75 -20.36 9.10
C ASN A 3 -7.90 -19.51 8.50
N LEU A 4 -7.92 -18.20 8.79
CA LEU A 4 -9.05 -17.33 8.40
C LEU A 4 -9.05 -17.05 6.90
N HIS A 5 -7.89 -17.04 6.25
CA HIS A 5 -7.80 -16.96 4.79
C HIS A 5 -8.60 -18.09 4.12
N LYS A 6 -8.38 -19.34 4.52
CA LYS A 6 -9.15 -20.48 4.01
C LYS A 6 -10.64 -20.35 4.38
N ALA A 7 -10.94 -19.98 5.62
CA ALA A 7 -12.30 -19.84 6.08
C ALA A 7 -13.09 -18.81 5.26
N TYR A 8 -12.45 -17.69 4.90
CA TYR A 8 -13.04 -16.62 4.13
C TYR A 8 -13.06 -16.92 2.63
N TYR A 9 -11.92 -17.17 1.99
CA TYR A 9 -11.87 -17.29 0.53
C TYR A 9 -12.27 -18.66 -0.03
N LYS A 10 -12.32 -19.72 0.79
CA LYS A 10 -12.65 -21.07 0.33
C LYS A 10 -13.91 -21.61 1.00
N ASP A 11 -13.92 -21.68 2.32
CA ASP A 11 -15.02 -22.33 3.04
C ASP A 11 -16.30 -21.46 3.04
N TYR A 12 -16.18 -20.15 2.84
CA TYR A 12 -17.33 -19.23 2.81
C TYR A 12 -18.32 -19.49 1.67
N PHE A 13 -17.88 -20.05 0.54
CA PHE A 13 -18.79 -20.41 -0.56
C PHE A 13 -19.06 -21.92 -0.64
N LYS A 14 -18.54 -22.71 0.31
CA LYS A 14 -18.81 -24.15 0.40
C LYS A 14 -20.30 -24.42 0.65
N ASP A 15 -20.90 -25.40 -0.03
CA ASP A 15 -22.33 -25.76 0.14
C ASP A 15 -23.33 -24.68 -0.28
N ILE A 16 -22.87 -23.67 -1.03
CA ILE A 16 -23.73 -22.74 -1.78
C ILE A 16 -24.14 -23.44 -3.07
N ASP A 17 -25.43 -23.36 -3.39
CA ASP A 17 -25.96 -23.87 -4.65
C ASP A 17 -25.85 -22.77 -5.72
N PHE A 18 -24.95 -22.94 -6.70
CA PHE A 18 -24.73 -21.99 -7.79
C PHE A 18 -25.68 -22.15 -8.97
N ASN A 19 -26.62 -23.10 -8.94
CA ASN A 19 -27.58 -23.32 -10.03
C ASN A 19 -28.48 -22.10 -10.28
N TYR A 20 -28.61 -21.19 -9.31
CA TYR A 20 -29.34 -19.93 -9.49
C TYR A 20 -28.78 -19.09 -10.66
N LEU A 21 -27.49 -19.20 -10.98
CA LEU A 21 -26.87 -18.51 -12.12
C LEU A 21 -27.42 -19.03 -13.46
N LEU A 22 -27.52 -20.35 -13.59
CA LEU A 22 -28.06 -21.01 -14.78
C LEU A 22 -29.56 -20.76 -14.91
N LEU A 23 -30.31 -20.92 -13.80
CA LEU A 23 -31.75 -20.65 -13.74
C LEU A 23 -32.07 -19.19 -14.11
N GLY A 24 -31.23 -18.24 -13.70
CA GLY A 24 -31.37 -16.83 -14.07
C GLY A 24 -31.27 -16.59 -15.58
N GLU A 25 -30.41 -17.33 -16.29
CA GLU A 25 -30.35 -17.29 -17.76
C GLU A 25 -31.54 -18.00 -18.42
N ASP A 26 -31.93 -19.17 -17.91
CA ASP A 26 -33.05 -19.94 -18.44
C ASP A 26 -34.36 -19.15 -18.35
N ILE A 27 -34.60 -18.46 -17.23
CA ILE A 27 -35.77 -17.58 -17.03
C ILE A 27 -35.81 -16.44 -18.06
N LYS A 28 -34.66 -15.89 -18.45
CA LYS A 28 -34.58 -14.82 -19.46
C LYS A 28 -34.88 -15.34 -20.87
N ARG A 29 -34.50 -16.59 -21.17
CA ARG A 29 -34.73 -17.23 -22.48
C ARG A 29 -36.13 -17.85 -22.62
N GLU A 30 -36.77 -18.18 -21.50
CA GLU A 30 -38.07 -18.85 -21.47
C GLU A 30 -39.22 -17.94 -21.94
N ARG A 31 -39.95 -18.41 -22.96
CA ARG A 31 -41.10 -17.69 -23.55
C ARG A 31 -42.43 -18.17 -22.98
N ASN A 32 -42.51 -19.40 -22.46
CA ASN A 32 -43.74 -19.93 -21.88
C ASN A 32 -43.92 -19.40 -20.44
N GLU A 33 -44.98 -18.61 -20.22
CA GLU A 33 -45.25 -17.99 -18.92
C GLU A 33 -45.45 -18.99 -17.77
N ASN A 34 -46.06 -20.15 -18.02
CA ASN A 34 -46.23 -21.17 -16.97
C ASN A 34 -44.90 -21.80 -16.57
N ARG A 35 -44.04 -22.11 -17.55
CA ARG A 35 -42.70 -22.66 -17.29
C ARG A 35 -41.81 -21.62 -16.62
N LYS A 36 -41.87 -20.37 -17.07
CA LYS A 36 -41.16 -19.23 -16.46
C LYS A 36 -41.53 -19.04 -14.99
N ARG A 37 -42.83 -19.13 -14.64
CA ARG A 37 -43.29 -19.08 -13.24
C ARG A 37 -42.72 -20.23 -12.40
N LYS A 38 -42.63 -21.44 -12.96
CA LYS A 38 -42.05 -22.59 -12.26
C LYS A 38 -40.56 -22.37 -11.97
N LEU A 39 -39.79 -21.91 -12.98
CA LEU A 39 -38.37 -21.61 -12.83
C LEU A 39 -38.13 -20.50 -11.80
N LYS A 40 -38.95 -19.44 -11.78
CA LYS A 40 -38.87 -18.37 -10.77
C LYS A 40 -39.06 -18.90 -9.34
N ARG A 41 -40.04 -19.77 -9.12
CA ARG A 41 -40.26 -20.40 -7.79
C ARG A 41 -39.09 -21.29 -7.36
N GLU A 42 -38.41 -21.92 -8.31
CA GLU A 42 -37.21 -22.71 -8.05
C GLU A 42 -36.03 -21.82 -7.70
N LEU A 43 -35.84 -20.73 -8.45
CA LEU A 43 -34.85 -19.69 -8.16
C LEU A 43 -35.02 -19.12 -6.74
N GLU A 44 -36.23 -18.70 -6.38
CA GLU A 44 -36.55 -18.15 -5.04
C GLU A 44 -36.21 -19.13 -3.91
N LYS A 45 -36.39 -20.45 -4.12
CA LYS A 45 -36.03 -21.47 -3.13
C LYS A 45 -34.52 -21.56 -2.93
N ILE A 46 -33.76 -21.54 -4.03
CA ILE A 46 -32.29 -21.60 -4.00
C ILE A 46 -31.72 -20.34 -3.36
N GLU A 47 -32.23 -19.16 -3.75
CA GLU A 47 -31.81 -17.88 -3.18
C GLU A 47 -32.03 -17.85 -1.66
N LYS A 48 -33.21 -18.25 -1.18
CA LYS A 48 -33.52 -18.32 0.25
C LYS A 48 -32.62 -19.31 1.01
N TYR A 49 -32.31 -20.45 0.38
CA TYR A 49 -31.38 -21.43 0.94
C TYR A 49 -29.96 -20.85 1.07
N ASN A 50 -29.46 -20.22 0.01
CA ASN A 50 -28.13 -19.61 -0.02
C ASN A 50 -28.01 -18.45 0.98
N GLU A 51 -29.01 -17.56 1.05
CA GLU A 51 -29.05 -16.46 2.02
C GLU A 51 -28.93 -16.98 3.46
N THR A 52 -29.66 -18.06 3.79
CA THR A 52 -29.60 -18.69 5.11
C THR A 52 -28.20 -19.22 5.43
N LYS A 53 -27.53 -19.83 4.44
CA LYS A 53 -26.15 -20.33 4.59
C LYS A 53 -25.14 -19.21 4.77
N ILE A 54 -25.24 -18.16 3.96
CA ILE A 54 -24.38 -16.96 4.04
C ILE A 54 -24.54 -16.28 5.40
N LYS A 55 -25.77 -16.09 5.88
CA LYS A 55 -26.03 -15.49 7.19
C LYS A 55 -25.38 -16.27 8.34
N SER A 56 -25.45 -17.60 8.30
CA SER A 56 -24.77 -18.47 9.28
C SER A 56 -23.24 -18.32 9.25
N LYS A 57 -22.66 -18.21 8.04
CA LYS A 57 -21.22 -18.01 7.86
C LYS A 57 -20.76 -16.61 8.30
N ASN A 58 -21.56 -15.58 8.00
CA ASN A 58 -21.30 -14.22 8.49
C ASN A 58 -21.21 -14.20 10.01
N ASN A 59 -22.21 -14.77 10.69
CA ASN A 59 -22.22 -14.87 12.16
C ASN A 59 -21.01 -15.63 12.72
N THR A 60 -20.48 -16.60 11.97
CA THR A 60 -19.28 -17.36 12.36
C THR A 60 -18.00 -16.55 12.23
N LEU A 61 -17.91 -15.67 11.22
CA LEU A 61 -16.73 -14.85 10.93
C LEU A 61 -16.71 -13.52 11.70
N SER A 62 -17.86 -12.92 11.97
CA SER A 62 -17.99 -11.62 12.66
C SER A 62 -18.47 -11.73 14.11
N GLY A 63 -18.84 -12.91 14.58
CA GLY A 63 -19.43 -13.14 15.90
C GLY A 63 -18.44 -13.33 17.05
N ASN A 64 -18.97 -13.46 18.27
CA ASN A 64 -18.23 -13.60 19.54
C ASN A 64 -17.50 -14.96 19.71
N LYS A 65 -17.35 -15.75 18.66
CA LYS A 65 -16.59 -16.99 18.76
C LYS A 65 -15.11 -16.61 18.81
N LEU A 66 -14.46 -16.91 19.94
CA LEU A 66 -13.05 -16.64 20.18
C LEU A 66 -12.23 -17.11 18.97
N LEU A 67 -11.74 -16.17 18.16
CA LEU A 67 -10.80 -16.47 17.09
C LEU A 67 -9.44 -16.61 17.76
N SER A 68 -8.88 -17.81 17.77
CA SER A 68 -7.56 -18.04 18.34
C SER A 68 -6.53 -17.31 17.51
N LEU A 69 -5.84 -16.33 18.11
CA LEU A 69 -4.70 -15.68 17.48
C LEU A 69 -3.63 -16.73 17.20
N ILE A 70 -3.13 -16.76 15.96
CA ILE A 70 -2.01 -17.60 15.60
C ILE A 70 -0.78 -16.71 15.70
N ASN A 71 0.08 -17.00 16.68
CA ASN A 71 1.32 -16.25 16.88
C ASN A 71 2.20 -16.43 15.63
N ASN A 72 2.46 -15.32 14.93
CA ASN A 72 3.45 -15.30 13.87
C ASN A 72 4.84 -15.32 14.54
N PRO A 73 5.73 -16.29 14.23
CA PRO A 73 7.06 -16.35 14.83
C PRO A 73 7.80 -15.02 14.62
N ILE A 74 8.20 -14.42 15.74
CA ILE A 74 8.83 -13.12 15.81
C ILE A 74 10.29 -13.25 15.32
N SER A 75 10.71 -12.43 14.35
CA SER A 75 12.13 -12.19 14.11
C SER A 75 12.70 -11.53 15.38
N PRO A 76 13.67 -12.12 16.09
CA PRO A 76 14.14 -11.63 17.40
C PRO A 76 14.78 -10.23 17.37
N GLN A 77 15.03 -9.68 16.18
CA GLN A 77 15.78 -8.45 15.99
C GLN A 77 15.10 -7.60 14.93
N GLU A 78 14.13 -6.76 15.30
CA GLU A 78 13.58 -5.78 14.36
C GLU A 78 12.88 -4.63 15.09
N HIS A 79 13.07 -3.42 14.56
CA HIS A 79 12.49 -2.19 15.06
C HIS A 79 10.97 -2.31 14.91
N ARG A 80 10.25 -2.16 16.02
CA ARG A 80 8.81 -2.42 16.06
C ARG A 80 8.09 -1.57 17.07
N PHE A 81 6.84 -1.29 16.76
CA PHE A 81 5.90 -0.64 17.66
C PHE A 81 4.52 -1.25 17.45
N SER A 82 3.69 -1.18 18.48
CA SER A 82 2.34 -1.74 18.48
C SER A 82 1.36 -0.62 18.69
N LEU A 83 0.34 -0.56 17.84
CA LEU A 83 -0.73 0.42 17.94
C LEU A 83 -2.08 -0.29 18.00
N LYS A 84 -3.02 0.32 18.70
CA LYS A 84 -4.38 -0.19 18.80
C LYS A 84 -5.22 0.37 17.66
N ILE A 85 -5.99 -0.48 16.99
CA ILE A 85 -6.88 -0.05 15.92
C ILE A 85 -8.05 0.73 16.53
N ALA A 86 -8.19 2.00 16.14
CA ALA A 86 -9.28 2.86 16.61
C ALA A 86 -10.62 2.49 15.94
N TYR A 87 -11.73 2.99 16.49
CA TYR A 87 -13.04 2.88 15.87
C TYR A 87 -13.08 3.71 14.57
N PRO A 88 -13.70 3.21 13.46
CA PRO A 88 -14.55 2.03 13.35
C PRO A 88 -13.83 0.70 13.13
N GLY A 89 -12.52 0.65 13.01
CA GLY A 89 -11.76 -0.57 12.68
C GLY A 89 -10.93 -0.39 11.41
N LEU A 90 -10.24 -1.45 10.98
CA LEU A 90 -9.30 -1.39 9.87
C LEU A 90 -9.83 -2.18 8.67
N VAL A 91 -9.91 -1.50 7.52
CA VAL A 91 -10.30 -2.09 6.25
C VAL A 91 -9.08 -2.22 5.37
N THR A 92 -8.87 -3.42 4.83
CA THR A 92 -7.74 -3.74 3.96
C THR A 92 -8.24 -4.67 2.86
N GLY A 93 -7.58 -4.72 1.71
CA GLY A 93 -7.95 -5.66 0.63
C GLY A 93 -9.26 -5.35 -0.10
N VAL A 94 -9.75 -4.10 -0.06
CA VAL A 94 -11.00 -3.68 -0.73
C VAL A 94 -11.01 -3.98 -2.23
N GLY A 95 -9.84 -3.98 -2.88
CA GLY A 95 -9.70 -4.32 -4.30
C GLY A 95 -9.76 -5.81 -4.61
N ILE A 96 -9.81 -6.69 -3.60
CA ILE A 96 -9.93 -8.14 -3.81
C ILE A 96 -11.42 -8.48 -3.91
N ASN A 97 -11.79 -9.12 -5.01
CA ASN A 97 -13.16 -9.57 -5.22
C ASN A 97 -13.50 -10.74 -4.28
N HIS A 98 -14.60 -10.60 -3.56
CA HIS A 98 -15.20 -11.64 -2.73
C HIS A 98 -16.72 -11.67 -2.93
N GLU A 99 -17.19 -11.42 -4.15
CA GLU A 99 -18.62 -11.40 -4.46
C GLU A 99 -19.05 -12.65 -5.24
N ALA A 100 -20.19 -13.19 -4.86
CA ALA A 100 -20.92 -14.22 -5.59
C ALA A 100 -22.35 -13.76 -5.90
N LYS A 101 -22.70 -12.48 -5.74
CA LYS A 101 -24.04 -11.91 -5.99
C LYS A 101 -25.14 -12.56 -5.16
N ILE A 102 -24.80 -13.04 -3.96
CA ILE A 102 -25.77 -13.59 -3.00
C ILE A 102 -26.15 -12.49 -2.01
N GLU A 103 -27.44 -12.40 -1.69
CA GLU A 103 -27.92 -11.41 -0.73
C GLU A 103 -27.28 -11.59 0.65
N GLY A 104 -26.81 -10.48 1.23
CA GLY A 104 -26.18 -10.46 2.55
C GLY A 104 -24.73 -10.96 2.59
N GLU A 105 -24.10 -11.31 1.46
CA GLU A 105 -22.69 -11.72 1.44
C GLU A 105 -21.73 -10.59 1.81
N PHE A 106 -20.54 -10.94 2.30
CA PHE A 106 -19.45 -9.99 2.42
C PHE A 106 -18.83 -9.77 1.03
N LYS A 107 -19.04 -8.58 0.46
CA LYS A 107 -18.67 -8.31 -0.95
C LYS A 107 -17.19 -7.97 -1.16
N LEU A 108 -16.54 -7.44 -0.13
CA LEU A 108 -15.15 -6.98 -0.20
C LEU A 108 -14.19 -8.01 0.37
N GLY A 109 -13.02 -8.14 -0.25
CA GLY A 109 -11.93 -8.94 0.27
C GLY A 109 -11.22 -8.31 1.48
N ILE A 110 -10.37 -9.12 2.10
CA ILE A 110 -9.43 -8.75 3.16
C ILE A 110 -8.06 -9.36 2.84
N HIS A 111 -6.98 -8.63 3.13
CA HIS A 111 -5.65 -9.20 3.11
C HIS A 111 -5.42 -10.12 4.31
N PHE A 112 -5.06 -11.37 4.02
CA PHE A 112 -4.61 -12.32 5.02
C PHE A 112 -3.19 -12.78 4.67
N ASP A 113 -2.42 -13.07 5.70
CA ASP A 113 -1.13 -13.75 5.58
C ASP A 113 -1.33 -15.15 4.99
N TYR A 114 -0.52 -15.52 4.00
CA TYR A 114 -0.65 -16.79 3.29
C TYR A 114 -0.30 -18.01 4.14
N THR A 115 0.58 -17.84 5.13
CA THR A 115 1.12 -18.93 5.96
C THR A 115 0.15 -19.28 7.09
N TRP A 116 -0.23 -18.28 7.87
CA TRP A 116 -1.02 -18.43 9.08
C TRP A 116 -2.51 -18.13 8.85
N GLY A 117 -2.84 -17.45 7.75
CA GLY A 117 -4.21 -17.06 7.45
C GLY A 117 -4.76 -16.04 8.43
N MET A 118 -3.92 -15.18 9.01
CA MET A 118 -4.33 -14.08 9.89
C MET A 118 -4.47 -12.78 9.10
N PRO A 119 -5.40 -11.88 9.45
CA PRO A 119 -5.51 -10.57 8.80
C PRO A 119 -4.20 -9.79 8.94
N VAL A 120 -3.82 -9.11 7.87
CA VAL A 120 -2.51 -8.45 7.78
C VAL A 120 -2.61 -7.16 6.99
N VAL A 121 -1.70 -6.22 7.26
CA VAL A 121 -1.40 -5.14 6.32
C VAL A 121 -0.03 -5.41 5.72
N TYR A 122 0.04 -5.46 4.39
CA TYR A 122 1.32 -5.72 3.71
C TYR A 122 2.34 -4.63 3.98
N GLY A 123 3.61 -5.02 4.15
CA GLY A 123 4.72 -4.09 4.35
C GLY A 123 4.86 -3.09 3.20
N SER A 124 4.52 -3.49 1.97
CA SER A 124 4.46 -2.60 0.81
C SER A 124 3.39 -1.51 0.92
N SER A 125 2.26 -1.80 1.58
CA SER A 125 1.20 -0.82 1.85
C SER A 125 1.65 0.19 2.91
N VAL A 126 2.26 -0.29 3.99
CA VAL A 126 2.86 0.57 5.04
C VAL A 126 3.92 1.49 4.43
N LYS A 127 4.84 0.91 3.64
CA LYS A 127 5.87 1.65 2.88
C LYS A 127 5.26 2.69 1.95
N GLY A 128 4.18 2.34 1.25
CA GLY A 128 3.49 3.24 0.34
C GLY A 128 2.91 4.49 1.03
N ILE A 129 2.30 4.30 2.20
CA ILE A 129 1.73 5.39 3.01
C ILE A 129 2.83 6.31 3.52
N LEU A 130 3.87 5.73 4.13
CA LEU A 130 5.01 6.48 4.65
C LEU A 130 5.67 7.27 3.51
N ARG A 131 5.94 6.64 2.36
CA ARG A 131 6.51 7.30 1.18
C ARG A 131 5.63 8.46 0.68
N ALA A 132 4.31 8.25 0.63
CA ALA A 132 3.38 9.28 0.18
C ALA A 132 3.41 10.50 1.11
N TYR A 133 3.37 10.27 2.43
CA TYR A 133 3.47 11.35 3.42
C TYR A 133 4.79 12.13 3.29
N PHE A 134 5.93 11.43 3.17
CA PHE A 134 7.23 12.07 2.94
C PHE A 134 7.24 12.93 1.65
N THR A 135 6.65 12.42 0.57
CA THR A 135 6.59 13.16 -0.72
C THR A 135 5.69 14.39 -0.64
N GLU A 136 4.60 14.35 0.14
CA GLU A 136 3.72 15.50 0.34
C GLU A 136 4.31 16.55 1.27
N PHE A 137 5.01 16.11 2.32
CA PHE A 137 5.71 16.97 3.26
C PHE A 137 6.80 17.80 2.58
N HIS A 138 7.61 17.17 1.74
CA HIS A 138 8.64 17.82 0.93
C HIS A 138 8.11 19.00 0.11
N LYS A 139 6.88 18.93 -0.39
CA LYS A 139 6.32 20.00 -1.23
C LYS A 139 6.05 21.31 -0.48
N ARG A 140 6.13 21.31 0.85
CA ARG A 140 5.63 22.41 1.69
C ARG A 140 6.72 23.29 2.30
N GLU A 141 7.94 22.80 2.49
CA GLU A 141 9.00 23.55 3.20
C GLU A 141 10.40 23.28 2.64
N SER A 142 11.33 24.21 2.88
CA SER A 142 12.75 24.14 2.50
C SER A 142 13.56 23.73 3.72
N TYR A 143 13.93 22.46 3.83
CA TYR A 143 14.68 21.92 4.97
C TYR A 143 16.21 21.94 4.79
N GLU A 144 16.95 21.82 5.91
CA GLU A 144 18.42 21.75 5.97
C GLU A 144 19.02 20.44 5.41
N PHE A 145 18.19 19.42 5.17
CA PHE A 145 18.61 18.11 4.65
C PHE A 145 18.07 17.88 3.24
N ASP A 146 18.81 17.10 2.45
CA ASP A 146 18.38 16.72 1.12
C ASP A 146 17.30 15.61 1.18
N GLU A 147 16.04 16.04 1.16
CA GLU A 147 14.87 15.17 1.31
C GLU A 147 14.73 14.14 0.19
N PHE A 148 15.19 14.45 -1.03
CA PHE A 148 15.20 13.47 -2.12
C PHE A 148 16.15 12.32 -1.80
N ASP A 149 17.33 12.63 -1.29
CA ASP A 149 18.32 11.60 -0.94
C ASP A 149 17.80 10.73 0.21
N LEU A 150 17.10 11.32 1.19
CA LEU A 150 16.45 10.58 2.27
C LEU A 150 15.29 9.69 1.77
N LEU A 151 14.48 10.19 0.83
CA LEU A 151 13.41 9.44 0.20
C LEU A 151 13.96 8.21 -0.56
N HIS A 152 15.05 8.40 -1.30
CA HIS A 152 15.76 7.33 -2.01
C HIS A 152 16.42 6.33 -1.08
N ASP A 153 17.03 6.80 0.00
CA ASP A 153 17.63 5.98 1.02
C ASP A 153 16.61 5.03 1.67
N ILE A 154 15.53 5.59 2.20
CA ILE A 154 14.53 4.88 3.01
C ILE A 154 13.60 4.03 2.13
N PHE A 155 13.08 4.61 1.04
CA PHE A 155 11.97 4.00 0.29
C PHE A 155 12.40 3.37 -1.03
N TYR A 156 13.51 3.78 -1.65
CA TYR A 156 13.99 3.14 -2.87
C TYR A 156 15.15 2.17 -2.60
N GLY A 157 15.82 2.33 -1.45
CA GLY A 157 16.98 1.53 -1.09
C GLY A 157 18.16 1.83 -2.02
N GLU A 158 18.30 3.10 -2.36
CA GLU A 158 19.34 3.62 -3.24
C GLU A 158 20.11 4.74 -2.54
N THR A 159 21.34 5.00 -2.97
CA THR A 159 22.13 6.13 -2.48
C THR A 159 22.59 6.99 -3.65
N ARG A 160 22.69 8.30 -3.43
CA ARG A 160 23.14 9.23 -4.47
C ARG A 160 24.62 8.98 -4.76
N ASN A 161 24.96 8.90 -6.04
CA ASN A 161 26.33 8.76 -6.49
C ASN A 161 26.79 10.06 -7.14
N ILE A 162 27.33 10.95 -6.32
CA ILE A 162 27.78 12.29 -6.74
C ILE A 162 28.90 12.19 -7.78
N ALA A 163 29.83 11.23 -7.65
CA ALA A 163 30.93 11.06 -8.60
C ALA A 163 30.42 10.70 -10.01
N LEU A 164 29.50 9.73 -10.10
CA LEU A 164 28.86 9.33 -11.36
C LEU A 164 28.01 10.46 -11.94
N GLU A 165 27.30 11.19 -11.09
CA GLU A 165 26.50 12.35 -11.47
C GLU A 165 27.38 13.45 -12.09
N LYS A 166 28.46 13.84 -11.39
CA LYS A 166 29.45 14.80 -11.87
C LYS A 166 30.07 14.37 -13.19
N GLU A 167 30.44 13.10 -13.33
CA GLU A 167 30.99 12.56 -14.58
C GLU A 167 29.99 12.68 -15.74
N PHE A 168 28.72 12.37 -15.49
CA PHE A 168 27.64 12.49 -16.47
C PHE A 168 27.45 13.95 -16.93
N TYR A 169 27.34 14.89 -15.99
CA TYR A 169 27.13 16.31 -16.32
C TYR A 169 28.36 16.94 -16.97
N LYS A 170 29.57 16.60 -16.52
CA LYS A 170 30.81 17.06 -17.17
C LYS A 170 30.85 16.63 -18.63
N LYS A 171 30.53 15.37 -18.93
CA LYS A 171 30.42 14.86 -20.31
C LYS A 171 29.31 15.55 -21.11
N LYS A 172 28.17 15.84 -20.49
CA LYS A 172 27.05 16.59 -21.12
C LYS A 172 27.51 17.99 -21.52
N TYR A 173 28.11 18.75 -20.62
CA TYR A 173 28.57 20.12 -20.89
C TYR A 173 29.74 20.16 -21.87
N GLN A 174 30.63 19.17 -21.85
CA GLN A 174 31.68 19.06 -22.88
C GLN A 174 31.06 18.89 -24.27
N LYS A 175 30.03 18.06 -24.42
CA LYS A 175 29.32 17.92 -25.71
C LYS A 175 28.65 19.23 -26.13
N GLU A 176 27.99 19.93 -25.22
CA GLU A 176 27.40 21.25 -25.48
C GLU A 176 28.47 22.25 -25.97
N CYS A 177 29.60 22.33 -25.27
CA CYS A 177 30.74 23.17 -25.66
C CYS A 177 31.27 22.81 -27.04
N GLN A 178 31.40 21.51 -27.37
CA GLN A 178 31.84 21.05 -28.69
C GLN A 178 30.83 21.43 -29.78
N GLU A 179 29.53 21.32 -29.52
CA GLU A 179 28.48 21.74 -30.46
C GLU A 179 28.44 23.25 -30.68
N GLU A 180 28.66 24.05 -29.64
CA GLU A 180 28.80 25.50 -29.74
C GLU A 180 30.05 25.87 -30.55
N CYS A 181 31.21 25.23 -30.28
CA CYS A 181 32.44 25.47 -31.03
C CYS A 181 32.30 25.10 -32.51
N LYS A 182 31.59 24.01 -32.85
CA LYS A 182 31.26 23.65 -34.23
C LYS A 182 30.48 24.75 -34.95
N LYS A 183 29.52 25.38 -34.26
CA LYS A 183 28.72 26.48 -34.82
C LYS A 183 29.53 27.76 -34.98
N GLU A 184 30.38 28.10 -34.02
CA GLU A 184 31.19 29.32 -34.04
C GLU A 184 32.37 29.25 -35.03
N PHE A 185 33.08 28.11 -35.09
CA PHE A 185 34.37 28.02 -35.78
C PHE A 185 34.39 27.13 -37.03
N GLY A 186 33.31 26.39 -37.33
CA GLY A 186 33.26 25.51 -38.51
C GLY A 186 34.36 24.44 -38.49
N ASP A 187 35.03 24.22 -39.63
CA ASP A 187 36.14 23.26 -39.74
C ASP A 187 37.39 23.78 -39.00
N GLY A 188 37.83 23.07 -37.95
CA GLY A 188 38.92 23.49 -37.05
C GLY A 188 38.48 23.76 -35.60
N TRP A 189 37.22 23.49 -35.26
CA TRP A 189 36.72 23.56 -33.88
C TRP A 189 37.44 22.59 -32.93
N GLN A 190 37.95 21.45 -33.43
CA GLN A 190 38.62 20.42 -32.63
C GLN A 190 39.89 20.92 -31.94
N ASP A 191 40.60 21.89 -32.54
CA ASP A 191 41.84 22.41 -31.97
C ASP A 191 41.58 23.53 -30.94
N LYS A 192 40.33 24.01 -30.87
CA LYS A 192 39.94 25.18 -30.05
C LYS A 192 39.05 24.84 -28.86
N TRP A 193 38.32 23.73 -28.91
CA TRP A 193 37.28 23.45 -27.90
C TRP A 193 37.87 23.23 -26.49
N GLU A 194 39.06 22.65 -26.35
CA GLU A 194 39.69 22.43 -25.04
C GLU A 194 40.02 23.76 -24.34
N ALA A 195 40.58 24.72 -25.08
CA ALA A 195 40.88 26.06 -24.55
C ALA A 195 39.60 26.80 -24.15
N ILE A 196 38.55 26.69 -24.97
CA ILE A 196 37.24 27.31 -24.70
C ILE A 196 36.55 26.67 -23.50
N TRP A 197 36.64 25.34 -23.36
CA TRP A 197 36.14 24.61 -22.20
C TRP A 197 36.79 25.12 -20.91
N THR A 198 38.12 25.22 -20.89
CA THR A 198 38.87 25.73 -19.73
C THR A 198 38.50 27.18 -19.40
N GLU A 199 38.39 28.04 -20.41
CA GLU A 199 38.07 29.45 -20.21
C GLU A 199 36.63 29.68 -19.74
N ARG A 200 35.65 29.00 -20.36
CA ARG A 200 34.22 29.31 -20.18
C ARG A 200 33.49 28.39 -19.19
N TYR A 201 33.94 27.14 -19.00
CA TYR A 201 33.16 26.13 -18.26
C TYR A 201 33.91 25.52 -17.07
N GLU A 202 35.21 25.29 -17.15
CA GLU A 202 35.96 24.51 -16.15
C GLU A 202 35.87 25.07 -14.72
N ASN A 203 35.80 26.39 -14.57
CA ASN A 203 35.73 27.03 -13.26
C ASN A 203 34.30 27.12 -12.67
N ASN A 204 33.24 26.82 -13.45
CA ASN A 204 31.85 27.06 -13.03
C ASN A 204 30.89 25.88 -13.29
N TRP A 205 31.34 24.82 -13.97
CA TRP A 205 30.47 23.71 -14.32
C TRP A 205 29.91 22.97 -13.10
N GLU A 206 30.64 22.95 -11.96
CA GLU A 206 30.14 22.35 -10.71
C GLU A 206 28.95 23.14 -10.14
N ASN A 207 29.02 24.47 -10.11
CA ASN A 207 27.89 25.29 -9.66
C ASN A 207 26.69 25.12 -10.61
N ARG A 208 26.94 25.09 -11.93
CA ARG A 208 25.89 24.83 -12.93
C ARG A 208 25.24 23.46 -12.71
N TRP A 209 26.04 22.43 -12.41
CA TRP A 209 25.53 21.11 -12.04
C TRP A 209 24.68 21.16 -10.77
N MET A 210 25.16 21.79 -9.70
CA MET A 210 24.42 21.94 -8.44
C MET A 210 23.05 22.60 -8.66
N GLU A 211 23.00 23.70 -9.41
CA GLU A 211 21.74 24.37 -9.76
C GLU A 211 20.83 23.50 -10.65
N GLU A 212 21.40 22.71 -11.58
CA GLU A 212 20.59 21.83 -12.42
C GLU A 212 19.88 20.72 -11.65
N VAL A 213 20.49 20.20 -10.57
CA VAL A 213 20.00 19.02 -9.82
C VAL A 213 19.28 19.36 -8.51
N LYS A 214 19.42 20.60 -8.02
CA LYS A 214 18.91 21.07 -6.73
C LYS A 214 17.46 20.66 -6.47
N ASP A 215 16.56 21.00 -7.40
CA ASP A 215 15.11 20.82 -7.25
C ASP A 215 14.54 19.72 -8.17
N ASN A 216 15.38 18.80 -8.64
CA ASN A 216 14.95 17.78 -9.59
C ASN A 216 15.63 16.43 -9.34
N ASP A 217 14.99 15.60 -8.53
CA ASP A 217 15.36 14.21 -8.29
C ASP A 217 15.69 13.43 -9.58
N LYS A 218 14.89 13.57 -10.64
CA LYS A 218 15.10 12.82 -11.90
C LYS A 218 16.43 13.14 -12.59
N LYS A 219 17.02 14.27 -12.25
CA LYS A 219 18.32 14.72 -12.77
C LYS A 219 19.50 14.20 -11.96
N ARG A 220 19.25 13.66 -10.77
CA ARG A 220 20.25 13.05 -9.90
C ARG A 220 20.53 11.61 -10.30
N LYS A 221 21.63 11.05 -9.80
CA LYS A 221 22.03 9.66 -10.07
C LYS A 221 22.11 8.86 -8.79
N TYR A 222 21.33 7.78 -8.75
CA TYR A 222 21.25 6.87 -7.63
C TYR A 222 21.78 5.48 -8.01
N ILE A 223 22.35 4.79 -7.03
CA ILE A 223 22.77 3.40 -7.16
C ILE A 223 22.07 2.52 -6.11
N PRO A 224 21.68 1.29 -6.45
CA PRO A 224 21.02 0.38 -5.52
C PRO A 224 21.97 -0.04 -4.38
N LYS A 225 21.47 -0.04 -3.14
CA LYS A 225 22.19 -0.56 -1.96
C LYS A 225 22.16 -2.09 -1.90
N SER A 226 22.97 -2.72 -1.05
CA SER A 226 22.77 -4.13 -0.72
C SER A 226 21.45 -4.32 0.07
N ILE A 227 20.81 -5.49 0.00
CA ILE A 227 19.63 -5.81 0.83
C ILE A 227 19.96 -5.70 2.33
N TYR A 228 21.21 -5.94 2.70
CA TYR A 228 21.65 -5.85 4.09
C TYR A 228 21.70 -4.41 4.61
N ASP A 229 21.85 -3.43 3.72
CA ASP A 229 22.05 -2.01 4.02
C ASP A 229 20.79 -1.16 3.72
N ARG A 230 19.64 -1.81 3.53
CA ARG A 230 18.36 -1.15 3.24
C ARG A 230 17.38 -1.32 4.39
N ASP A 231 16.49 -0.35 4.50
CA ASP A 231 15.28 -0.47 5.32
C ASP A 231 14.34 -1.51 4.70
N ILE A 232 13.85 -2.46 5.51
CA ILE A 232 12.90 -3.50 5.11
C ILE A 232 11.60 -3.31 5.89
N PHE A 233 10.50 -3.24 5.16
CA PHE A 233 9.15 -3.07 5.67
C PHE A 233 8.47 -4.43 5.67
N PHE A 234 8.30 -5.03 6.85
CA PHE A 234 7.58 -6.29 6.98
C PHE A 234 6.08 -6.04 7.12
N ASP A 235 5.33 -7.13 6.95
CA ASP A 235 3.90 -7.13 7.14
C ASP A 235 3.53 -6.78 8.59
N ALA A 236 2.55 -5.91 8.76
CA ALA A 236 2.00 -5.56 10.07
C ALA A 236 0.94 -6.59 10.49
N VAL A 237 1.10 -7.15 11.68
CA VAL A 237 0.35 -8.33 12.15
C VAL A 237 -0.43 -8.04 13.41
N ILE A 238 -1.54 -8.75 13.59
CA ILE A 238 -2.33 -8.67 14.82
C ILE A 238 -1.63 -9.47 15.93
N THR A 239 -1.36 -8.81 17.06
CA THR A 239 -0.74 -9.41 18.25
C THR A 239 -1.72 -9.58 19.40
N GLN A 240 -2.79 -8.79 19.44
CA GLN A 240 -3.84 -8.91 20.46
C GLN A 240 -5.23 -8.71 19.83
N THR A 241 -6.21 -9.46 20.33
CA THR A 241 -7.61 -9.32 19.93
C THR A 241 -8.27 -8.12 20.61
N ASP A 242 -9.48 -7.77 20.20
CA ASP A 242 -10.29 -6.80 20.93
C ASP A 242 -10.67 -7.32 22.34
N SER A 243 -11.29 -6.45 23.14
CA SER A 243 -11.77 -6.77 24.50
C SER A 243 -12.78 -7.92 24.59
N LYS A 244 -13.36 -8.34 23.45
CA LYS A 244 -14.32 -9.45 23.34
C LYS A 244 -13.70 -10.69 22.70
N GLY A 245 -12.38 -10.71 22.46
CA GLY A 245 -11.68 -11.83 21.83
C GLY A 245 -11.93 -11.95 20.32
N ARG A 246 -12.37 -10.86 19.66
CA ARG A 246 -12.63 -10.81 18.22
C ARG A 246 -11.43 -10.24 17.49
N ILE A 247 -11.17 -10.78 16.29
CA ILE A 247 -10.18 -10.25 15.33
C ILE A 247 -10.90 -9.54 14.17
N LEU A 248 -12.06 -10.06 13.78
CA LEU A 248 -12.84 -9.59 12.64
C LEU A 248 -14.24 -9.19 13.10
N CYS A 249 -14.81 -8.17 12.45
CA CYS A 249 -16.19 -7.78 12.63
C CYS A 249 -16.78 -7.33 11.29
N SER A 250 -18.10 -7.35 11.18
CA SER A 250 -18.80 -6.91 9.99
C SER A 250 -19.18 -5.45 10.09
N ASP A 251 -19.25 -4.79 8.94
CA ASP A 251 -19.80 -3.45 8.80
C ASP A 251 -20.58 -3.35 7.49
N SER A 252 -21.29 -2.24 7.27
CA SER A 252 -22.09 -2.03 6.06
C SER A 252 -22.00 -0.60 5.58
N ILE A 253 -21.81 -0.43 4.28
CA ILE A 253 -21.85 0.88 3.63
C ILE A 253 -23.02 0.88 2.64
N THR A 254 -23.87 1.89 2.73
CA THR A 254 -25.02 2.10 1.85
C THR A 254 -24.73 3.26 0.91
N PRO A 255 -24.14 3.02 -0.28
CA PRO A 255 -23.94 4.10 -1.25
C PRO A 255 -25.31 4.59 -1.73
N HIS A 256 -25.56 5.89 -1.59
CA HIS A 256 -26.70 6.54 -2.25
C HIS A 256 -26.28 6.85 -3.69
N GLY A 257 -27.03 6.32 -4.66
CA GLY A 257 -26.89 6.73 -6.06
C GLY A 257 -27.63 8.04 -6.33
N ASP A 258 -27.71 8.44 -7.61
CA ASP A 258 -28.31 9.72 -8.04
C ASP A 258 -29.81 9.87 -7.71
N ASN A 259 -30.47 8.79 -7.29
CA ASN A 259 -31.88 8.79 -6.93
C ASN A 259 -32.08 8.63 -5.41
N PRO A 260 -32.30 9.73 -4.66
CA PRO A 260 -32.35 9.73 -3.20
C PRO A 260 -33.56 8.97 -2.62
N LEU A 261 -34.57 8.66 -3.44
CA LEU A 261 -35.77 7.93 -3.02
C LEU A 261 -35.67 6.41 -3.22
N LYS A 262 -34.62 5.93 -3.90
CA LYS A 262 -34.42 4.49 -4.09
C LYS A 262 -33.92 3.88 -2.78
N ASN A 263 -34.54 2.76 -2.37
CA ASN A 263 -34.08 2.02 -1.20
C ASN A 263 -32.58 1.68 -1.35
N PRO A 264 -31.74 2.04 -0.37
CA PRO A 264 -30.32 1.75 -0.43
C PRO A 264 -30.09 0.24 -0.36
N ILE A 265 -29.06 -0.23 -1.05
CA ILE A 265 -28.61 -1.63 -0.99
C ILE A 265 -27.36 -1.65 -0.11
N PRO A 266 -27.45 -2.18 1.13
CA PRO A 266 -26.28 -2.29 1.99
C PRO A 266 -25.20 -3.16 1.36
N LEU A 267 -23.97 -2.65 1.33
CA LEU A 267 -22.77 -3.40 1.00
C LEU A 267 -22.13 -3.83 2.31
N THR A 268 -22.45 -5.05 2.74
CA THR A 268 -21.83 -5.65 3.93
C THR A 268 -20.41 -6.09 3.59
N PHE A 269 -19.47 -5.80 4.49
CA PHE A 269 -18.08 -6.24 4.36
C PHE A 269 -17.50 -6.61 5.71
N LEU A 270 -16.41 -7.36 5.65
CA LEU A 270 -15.65 -7.76 6.82
C LEU A 270 -14.48 -6.78 7.01
N LYS A 271 -14.14 -6.48 8.26
CA LYS A 271 -13.01 -5.62 8.64
C LYS A 271 -12.31 -6.17 9.88
N ILE A 272 -11.08 -5.71 10.12
CA ILE A 272 -10.37 -5.99 11.36
C ILE A 272 -11.04 -5.18 12.48
N ALA A 273 -11.31 -5.83 13.61
CA ALA A 273 -12.09 -5.27 14.69
C ALA A 273 -11.36 -4.11 15.39
N PRO A 274 -12.07 -3.02 15.74
CA PRO A 274 -11.49 -1.97 16.57
C PRO A 274 -11.09 -2.55 17.94
N GLY A 275 -10.00 -2.04 18.49
CA GLY A 275 -9.42 -2.47 19.74
C GLY A 275 -8.45 -3.64 19.63
N CYS A 276 -8.27 -4.25 18.45
CA CYS A 276 -7.15 -5.16 18.21
C CYS A 276 -5.83 -4.38 18.19
N THR A 277 -4.76 -5.02 18.65
CA THR A 277 -3.40 -4.46 18.59
C THR A 277 -2.69 -4.98 17.34
N MET A 278 -2.15 -4.06 16.55
CA MET A 278 -1.37 -4.36 15.35
C MET A 278 0.09 -3.94 15.57
N GLU A 279 1.01 -4.87 15.34
CA GLU A 279 2.45 -4.63 15.43
C GLU A 279 3.01 -4.34 14.04
N PHE A 280 3.63 -3.17 13.90
CA PHE A 280 4.38 -2.78 12.73
C PHE A 280 5.86 -3.16 12.92
N ARG A 281 6.45 -3.81 11.91
CA ARG A 281 7.74 -4.47 12.02
C ARG A 281 8.66 -4.01 10.89
N PHE A 282 9.89 -3.64 11.25
CA PHE A 282 10.85 -3.08 10.31
C PHE A 282 12.27 -3.53 10.63
N LYS A 283 13.06 -3.79 9.60
CA LYS A 283 14.51 -3.78 9.71
C LYS A 283 14.96 -2.39 9.30
N LEU A 284 15.39 -1.59 10.26
CA LEU A 284 15.86 -0.23 10.02
C LEU A 284 17.38 -0.17 10.14
N VAL A 285 18.00 0.64 9.29
CA VAL A 285 19.42 0.95 9.31
C VAL A 285 19.61 2.45 9.40
N ASP A 286 20.75 2.87 9.94
CA ASP A 286 21.11 4.29 9.98
C ASP A 286 21.35 4.80 8.55
N THR A 287 20.77 5.95 8.22
CA THR A 287 21.12 6.70 7.02
C THR A 287 22.42 7.44 7.29
N LYS A 288 23.38 7.27 6.37
CA LYS A 288 24.70 7.88 6.47
C LYS A 288 24.98 8.73 5.24
N ASP A 289 25.74 9.80 5.43
CA ASP A 289 26.30 10.59 4.33
C ASP A 289 27.46 9.84 3.63
N GLU A 290 28.06 10.50 2.65
CA GLU A 290 29.22 9.99 1.91
C GLU A 290 30.47 9.75 2.78
N ASN A 291 30.56 10.44 3.93
CA ASN A 291 31.66 10.30 4.89
C ASN A 291 31.38 9.24 5.96
N GLY A 292 30.23 8.57 5.90
CA GLY A 292 29.81 7.57 6.87
C GLY A 292 29.24 8.15 8.17
N ILE A 293 29.01 9.46 8.23
CA ILE A 293 28.38 10.15 9.36
C ILE A 293 26.88 9.85 9.32
N VAL A 294 26.32 9.46 10.47
CA VAL A 294 24.88 9.20 10.60
C VAL A 294 24.13 10.52 10.52
N ILE A 295 23.31 10.68 9.48
CA ILE A 295 22.46 11.86 9.28
C ILE A 295 21.01 11.60 9.71
N PHE A 296 20.58 10.34 9.72
CA PHE A 296 19.27 9.96 10.26
C PHE A 296 19.35 8.57 10.87
N ASN A 297 19.22 8.50 12.20
CA ASN A 297 19.36 7.22 12.90
C ASN A 297 18.08 6.38 12.81
N LYS A 298 18.25 5.07 12.98
CA LYS A 298 17.18 4.08 12.89
C LYS A 298 16.07 4.21 13.95
N ASP A 299 16.37 4.76 15.13
CA ASP A 299 15.39 4.91 16.21
C ASP A 299 14.49 6.13 15.97
N ASP A 300 15.04 7.21 15.43
CA ASP A 300 14.29 8.39 14.99
C ASP A 300 13.41 8.05 13.78
N LYS A 301 13.92 7.24 12.83
CA LYS A 301 13.09 6.69 11.74
C LYS A 301 11.88 5.94 12.29
N LYS A 302 12.10 5.08 13.29
CA LYS A 302 11.03 4.31 13.93
C LYS A 302 10.00 5.24 14.59
N ALA A 303 10.45 6.22 15.37
CA ALA A 303 9.56 7.17 16.05
C ALA A 303 8.75 7.99 15.03
N LEU A 304 9.40 8.46 13.96
CA LEU A 304 8.74 9.16 12.87
C LEU A 304 7.69 8.29 12.18
N PHE A 305 8.00 7.02 11.88
CA PHE A 305 7.04 6.11 11.26
C PHE A 305 5.83 5.85 12.15
N GLU A 306 6.04 5.73 13.47
CA GLU A 306 4.95 5.59 14.43
C GLU A 306 4.02 6.81 14.40
N GLU A 307 4.58 8.02 14.46
CA GLU A 307 3.80 9.27 14.45
C GLU A 307 3.08 9.50 13.12
N ILE A 308 3.72 9.21 11.99
CA ILE A 308 3.06 9.29 10.68
C ILE A 308 1.86 8.33 10.65
N ILE A 309 2.03 7.08 11.09
CA ILE A 309 0.96 6.07 11.07
C ILE A 309 -0.21 6.47 11.98
N LYS A 310 0.05 7.03 13.16
CA LYS A 310 -1.00 7.59 14.04
C LYS A 310 -1.74 8.77 13.39
N THR A 311 -1.04 9.57 12.60
CA THR A 311 -1.58 10.78 11.97
C THR A 311 -2.44 10.47 10.74
N VAL A 312 -1.96 9.60 9.84
CA VAL A 312 -2.60 9.38 8.53
C VAL A 312 -3.47 8.13 8.48
N GLY A 313 -3.20 7.16 9.36
CA GLY A 313 -3.84 5.86 9.34
C GLY A 313 -3.33 4.94 8.22
N VAL A 314 -3.84 3.72 8.18
CA VAL A 314 -3.42 2.66 7.26
C VAL A 314 -4.61 1.92 6.68
N GLY A 315 -4.48 1.43 5.46
CA GLY A 315 -5.52 0.67 4.78
C GLY A 315 -6.44 1.55 3.94
N ALA A 316 -7.68 1.12 3.77
CA ALA A 316 -8.66 1.78 2.92
C ALA A 316 -9.62 2.65 3.74
N LYS A 317 -10.14 3.71 3.10
CA LYS A 317 -11.19 4.59 3.66
C LYS A 317 -10.76 5.35 4.93
N THR A 318 -9.49 5.74 5.01
CA THR A 318 -8.95 6.57 6.10
C THR A 318 -9.65 7.92 6.23
N ASN A 319 -10.06 8.53 5.11
CA ASN A 319 -10.81 9.79 5.08
C ASN A 319 -12.18 9.75 5.79
N VAL A 320 -12.75 8.56 5.98
CA VAL A 320 -14.03 8.38 6.72
C VAL A 320 -13.82 7.66 8.05
N GLY A 321 -12.58 7.64 8.55
CA GLY A 321 -12.21 7.20 9.88
C GLY A 321 -11.69 5.76 10.00
N TYR A 322 -11.79 4.91 8.97
CA TYR A 322 -11.23 3.54 9.06
C TYR A 322 -9.71 3.56 9.12
N GLY A 323 -9.12 2.57 9.77
CA GLY A 323 -7.67 2.39 9.78
C GLY A 323 -6.92 3.46 10.55
N GLN A 324 -7.56 4.14 11.49
CA GLN A 324 -6.90 5.02 12.45
C GLN A 324 -6.35 4.21 13.63
N PHE A 325 -5.32 4.73 14.29
CA PHE A 325 -4.56 4.04 15.33
C PHE A 325 -4.35 4.90 16.57
N GLU A 326 -4.31 4.26 17.74
CA GLU A 326 -4.07 4.85 19.06
C GLU A 326 -2.91 4.17 19.78
#